data_AF-A0AA92LYH7-F1
#
_entry.id   AF-A0AA92LYH7-F1
#
_cell.length_a   1.000
_cell.length_b   1.000
_cell.length_c   1.000
_cell.angle_alpha   90.00
_cell.angle_beta   90.00
_cell.angle_gamma   90.00
#
_symmetry.space_group_name_H-M   'P 1'
#
loop_
_entity.id
_entity.type
_entity.pdbx_description
1 polymer ?
#
loop_
_entity_poly.entity_id
_entity_poly.type
_entity_poly.pdbx_seq_one_letter_code
_entity_poly.pdbx_strand_id
1 'polypeptide(L)'
;MKIQTRRLACQALLLLLAAGSASAKTITCVPVASKDTPYLHWVRRISIDEPSRTVNMDIVRFRTKDSETMGKLKAELVSSTDAQFGEPIYVFNTIPAAGVEVTHLFKLFKSLDDWRLIGAGVTFVGNTPALKAIEPSAIFDCKRSEMG
;
A
#
# COMPACT_ATOMS: atom_id res chain seq x y z
N MET A 1 -0.08 28.51 -47.63
CA MET A 1 0.56 28.09 -46.36
C MET A 1 -0.41 28.25 -45.19
N LYS A 2 -1.26 27.26 -44.87
CA LYS A 2 -2.17 27.29 -43.68
C LYS A 2 -2.47 25.89 -43.09
N ILE A 3 -1.61 24.89 -43.31
CA ILE A 3 -1.89 23.50 -42.91
C ILE A 3 -1.12 23.06 -41.65
N GLN A 4 -0.07 23.79 -41.26
CA GLN A 4 0.77 23.41 -40.11
C GLN A 4 0.15 23.73 -38.73
N THR A 5 -0.73 24.73 -38.63
CA THR A 5 -1.21 25.22 -37.32
C THR A 5 -2.25 24.29 -36.66
N ARG A 6 -3.00 23.48 -37.42
CA ARG A 6 -4.02 22.57 -36.86
C ARG A 6 -3.44 21.29 -36.24
N ARG A 7 -2.28 20.81 -36.71
CA ARG A 7 -1.65 19.59 -36.17
C ARG A 7 -1.04 19.80 -34.79
N LEU A 8 -0.49 20.99 -34.54
CA LEU A 8 0.09 21.38 -33.25
C LEU A 8 -0.97 21.45 -32.13
N ALA A 9 -2.19 21.91 -32.45
CA ALA A 9 -3.28 21.99 -31.48
C ALA A 9 -3.77 20.59 -31.02
N CYS A 10 -3.88 19.61 -31.94
CA CYS A 10 -4.24 18.24 -31.57
C CYS A 10 -3.13 17.53 -30.78
N GLN A 11 -1.85 17.80 -31.06
CA GLN A 11 -0.74 17.23 -30.29
C GLN A 11 -0.68 17.80 -28.86
N ALA A 12 -0.98 19.08 -28.67
CA ALA A 12 -1.08 19.68 -27.34
C ALA A 12 -2.25 19.08 -26.53
N LEU A 13 -3.40 18.81 -27.17
CA LEU A 13 -4.55 18.19 -26.52
C LEU A 13 -4.28 16.74 -26.06
N LEU A 14 -3.52 15.97 -26.84
CA LEU A 14 -3.12 14.60 -26.50
C LEU A 14 -2.11 14.53 -25.35
N LEU A 15 -1.25 15.55 -25.21
CA LEU A 15 -0.29 15.65 -24.10
C LEU A 15 -0.97 16.02 -22.76
N LEU A 16 -2.08 16.77 -22.81
CA LEU A 16 -2.86 17.12 -21.62
C LEU A 16 -3.66 15.93 -21.05
N LEU A 17 -4.00 14.93 -21.87
CA LEU A 17 -4.67 13.69 -21.44
C LEU A 17 -3.70 12.67 -20.81
N ALA A 18 -2.39 12.84 -21.04
CA ALA A 18 -1.34 12.03 -20.41
C ALA A 18 -0.89 12.61 -19.06
N ALA A 19 -1.42 13.77 -18.64
CA ALA A 19 -1.30 14.24 -17.27
C ALA A 19 -2.25 13.42 -16.39
N GLY A 20 -1.89 12.15 -16.17
CA GLY A 20 -2.39 11.41 -15.03
C GLY A 20 -2.09 12.27 -13.81
N SER A 21 -3.15 12.68 -13.12
CA SER A 21 -3.10 13.49 -11.92
C SER A 21 -2.23 12.77 -10.88
N ALA A 22 -0.93 13.05 -10.89
CA ALA A 22 -0.03 12.72 -9.81
C ALA A 22 -0.29 13.72 -8.68
N SER A 23 -1.50 13.65 -8.11
CA SER A 23 -1.74 14.23 -6.80
C SER A 23 -0.84 13.45 -5.86
N ALA A 24 0.17 14.12 -5.31
CA ALA A 24 0.94 13.66 -4.17
C ALA A 24 -0.06 13.26 -3.08
N LYS A 25 -0.28 11.95 -2.94
CA LYS A 25 -1.38 11.41 -2.14
C LYS A 25 -0.80 10.74 -0.90
N THR A 26 -1.32 11.14 0.25
CA THR A 26 -1.17 10.34 1.46
C THR A 26 -2.42 9.49 1.60
N ILE A 27 -2.26 8.19 1.77
CA ILE A 27 -3.36 7.27 2.06
C ILE A 27 -3.16 6.71 3.47
N THR A 28 -4.21 6.79 4.27
CA THR A 28 -4.25 6.19 5.61
C THR A 28 -5.31 5.12 5.64
N CYS A 29 -4.94 3.92 6.08
CA CYS A 29 -5.81 2.77 6.20
C CYS A 29 -5.86 2.26 7.63
N VAL A 30 -7.04 1.90 8.09
CA VAL A 30 -7.26 1.20 9.36
C VAL A 30 -8.08 -0.06 9.12
N PRO A 31 -7.86 -1.16 9.86
CA PRO A 31 -8.67 -2.36 9.69
C PRO A 31 -10.14 -2.07 9.99
N VAL A 32 -11.04 -2.62 9.19
CA VAL A 32 -12.48 -2.52 9.47
C VAL A 32 -12.78 -3.34 10.73
N ALA A 33 -13.41 -2.71 11.73
CA ALA A 33 -13.90 -3.41 12.90
C ALA A 33 -15.11 -4.26 12.50
N SER A 34 -15.00 -5.58 12.59
CA SER A 34 -16.15 -6.47 12.47
C SER A 34 -16.66 -6.83 13.87
N LYS A 35 -17.99 -6.81 14.06
CA LYS A 35 -18.61 -7.24 15.33
C LYS A 35 -18.40 -8.72 15.62
N ASP A 36 -18.13 -9.51 14.59
CA ASP A 36 -18.05 -10.97 14.68
C ASP A 36 -16.61 -11.51 14.68
N THR A 37 -15.61 -10.66 14.51
CA THR A 37 -14.20 -11.06 14.56
C THR A 37 -13.32 -9.98 15.19
N PRO A 38 -12.60 -10.28 16.29
CA PRO A 38 -11.50 -9.40 16.72
C PRO A 38 -10.51 -9.26 15.56
N TYR A 39 -9.81 -8.13 15.47
CA TYR A 39 -8.81 -7.89 14.43
C TYR A 39 -7.86 -9.10 14.29
N LEU A 40 -8.11 -9.92 13.27
CA LEU A 40 -7.34 -11.13 12.98
C LEU A 40 -5.97 -10.79 12.41
N HIS A 41 -5.85 -9.60 11.84
CA HIS A 41 -4.58 -9.06 11.35
C HIS A 41 -3.82 -8.40 12.48
N TRP A 42 -2.50 -8.47 12.47
CA TRP A 42 -1.61 -7.79 13.43
C TRP A 42 -1.31 -6.33 13.04
N VAL A 43 -1.84 -5.85 11.91
CA VAL A 43 -1.68 -4.46 11.46
C VAL A 43 -2.86 -3.65 11.95
N ARG A 44 -2.62 -2.46 12.52
CA ARG A 44 -3.64 -1.56 13.11
C ARG A 44 -3.76 -0.24 12.36
N ARG A 45 -2.71 0.18 11.66
CA ARG A 45 -2.73 1.35 10.79
C ARG A 45 -1.68 1.20 9.70
N ILE A 46 -1.98 1.74 8.52
CA ILE A 46 -1.03 1.93 7.43
C ILE A 46 -1.13 3.39 7.00
N SER A 47 -0.01 4.07 6.86
CA SER A 47 0.09 5.42 6.30
C SER A 47 1.12 5.38 5.19
N ILE A 48 0.68 5.53 3.94
CA ILE A 48 1.54 5.56 2.76
C ILE A 48 1.66 7.01 2.32
N ASP A 49 2.89 7.46 2.19
CA ASP A 49 3.27 8.73 1.59
C ASP A 49 3.89 8.40 0.21
N GLU A 50 3.09 8.59 -0.85
CA GLU A 50 3.50 8.27 -2.21
C GLU A 50 4.72 9.09 -2.68
N PRO A 51 4.81 10.42 -2.45
CA PRO A 51 5.98 11.22 -2.85
C PRO A 51 7.30 10.76 -2.25
N SER A 52 7.31 10.48 -0.94
CA SER A 52 8.51 10.00 -0.25
C SER A 52 8.75 8.51 -0.42
N ARG A 53 7.80 7.78 -1.03
CA ARG A 53 7.78 6.32 -1.14
C ARG A 53 7.93 5.61 0.21
N THR A 54 7.39 6.22 1.28
CA THR A 54 7.46 5.65 2.63
C THR A 54 6.13 5.10 3.09
N VAL A 55 6.17 4.02 3.85
CA VAL A 55 5.01 3.43 4.50
C VAL A 55 5.30 3.29 5.99
N ASN A 56 4.45 3.89 6.82
CA ASN A 56 4.49 3.75 8.27
C ASN A 56 3.32 2.89 8.72
N MET A 57 3.61 1.90 9.57
CA MET A 57 2.61 0.96 10.05
C MET A 57 2.60 0.91 11.58
N ASP A 58 1.40 0.96 12.15
CA ASP A 58 1.17 0.60 13.55
C ASP A 58 0.77 -0.88 13.58
N ILE A 59 1.43 -1.65 14.43
CA ILE A 59 1.33 -3.10 14.47
C ILE A 59 1.14 -3.60 15.91
N VAL A 60 0.59 -4.80 16.06
CA VAL A 60 0.60 -5.54 17.31
C VAL A 60 1.81 -6.46 17.30
N ARG A 61 2.74 -6.23 18.22
CA ARG A 61 3.94 -7.08 18.36
C ARG A 61 3.64 -8.34 19.17
N PHE A 62 2.82 -8.17 20.19
CA PHE A 62 2.45 -9.25 21.10
C PHE A 62 1.01 -9.05 21.54
N ARG A 63 0.27 -10.15 21.64
CA ARG A 63 -1.12 -10.15 22.08
C ARG A 63 -1.25 -11.16 23.21
N THR A 64 -1.74 -10.70 24.34
CA THR A 64 -2.22 -11.56 25.44
C THR A 64 -3.74 -11.62 25.40
N LYS A 65 -4.33 -12.37 26.34
CA LYS A 65 -5.78 -12.39 26.55
C LYS A 65 -6.33 -11.00 26.90
N ASP A 66 -5.56 -10.20 27.64
CA ASP A 66 -6.04 -8.98 28.28
C ASP A 66 -5.44 -7.70 27.67
N SER A 67 -4.41 -7.81 26.82
CA SER A 67 -3.72 -6.64 26.26
C SER A 67 -3.03 -6.90 24.91
N GLU A 68 -2.90 -5.85 24.11
CA GLU A 68 -2.07 -5.79 22.92
C GLU A 68 -0.89 -4.86 23.15
N THR A 69 0.33 -5.34 22.91
CA THR A 69 1.52 -4.51 22.88
C THR A 69 1.69 -3.96 21.46
N MET A 70 1.45 -2.66 21.33
CA MET A 70 1.61 -1.93 20.08
C MET A 70 3.09 -1.72 19.75
N GLY A 71 3.39 -1.71 18.45
CA GLY A 71 4.69 -1.37 17.90
C GLY A 71 4.54 -0.61 16.59
N LYS A 72 5.68 -0.12 16.09
CA LYS A 72 5.77 0.54 14.79
C LYS A 72 6.67 -0.26 13.86
N LEU A 73 6.34 -0.21 12.58
CA LEU A 73 7.10 -0.82 11.50
C LEU A 73 7.19 0.16 10.34
N LYS A 74 8.36 0.22 9.73
CA LYS A 74 8.60 1.01 8.52
C LYS A 74 8.71 0.09 7.32
N ALA A 75 8.13 0.52 6.22
CA ALA A 75 8.17 -0.17 4.94
C ALA A 75 8.46 0.84 3.82
N GLU A 76 8.98 0.31 2.72
CA GLU A 76 9.25 1.05 1.50
C GLU A 76 8.14 0.79 0.48
N LEU A 77 7.63 1.84 -0.15
CA LEU A 77 6.69 1.72 -1.25
C LEU A 77 7.43 1.30 -2.53
N VAL A 78 7.23 0.06 -2.94
CA VAL A 78 7.86 -0.55 -4.11
C VAL A 78 7.14 -0.15 -5.40
N SER A 79 5.81 -0.17 -5.38
CA SER A 79 4.99 0.20 -6.53
C SER A 79 3.65 0.79 -6.12
N SER A 80 3.18 1.76 -6.90
CA SER A 80 1.83 2.34 -6.87
C SER A 80 1.29 2.63 -8.28
N THR A 81 1.96 2.11 -9.32
CA THR A 81 1.68 2.48 -10.73
C THR A 81 0.52 1.69 -11.32
N ASP A 82 0.30 0.47 -10.83
CA ASP A 82 -0.78 -0.38 -11.31
C ASP A 82 -2.09 0.07 -10.67
N ALA A 83 -3.19 -0.03 -11.43
CA ALA A 83 -4.52 0.32 -10.94
C ALA A 83 -5.50 -0.83 -11.15
N GLN A 84 -6.42 -0.99 -10.20
CA GLN A 84 -7.56 -1.90 -10.26
C GLN A 84 -8.83 -1.11 -9.94
N PHE A 85 -9.85 -1.22 -10.79
CA PHE A 85 -11.10 -0.46 -10.63
C PHE A 85 -10.90 1.06 -10.51
N GLY A 86 -9.91 1.62 -11.22
CA GLY A 86 -9.57 3.04 -11.16
C GLY A 86 -8.78 3.46 -9.92
N GLU A 87 -8.43 2.51 -9.04
CA GLU A 87 -7.68 2.76 -7.82
C GLU A 87 -6.27 2.15 -7.85
N PRO A 88 -5.22 2.86 -7.40
CA PRO A 88 -3.87 2.33 -7.28
C PRO A 88 -3.79 1.08 -6.41
N ILE A 89 -2.93 0.16 -6.86
CA ILE A 89 -2.44 -0.99 -6.12
C ILE A 89 -1.13 -0.58 -5.46
N TYR A 90 -1.08 -0.60 -4.14
CA TYR A 90 0.14 -0.32 -3.38
C TYR A 90 0.84 -1.62 -3.03
N VAL A 91 2.11 -1.75 -3.46
CA VAL A 91 3.00 -2.84 -3.10
C VAL A 91 4.13 -2.27 -2.25
N PHE A 92 4.33 -2.81 -1.07
CA PHE A 92 5.35 -2.33 -0.14
C PHE A 92 5.94 -3.48 0.69
N ASN A 93 7.21 -3.35 1.07
CA ASN A 93 7.90 -4.34 1.88
C ASN A 93 8.51 -3.68 3.12
N THR A 94 8.53 -4.42 4.22
CA THR A 94 9.14 -3.96 5.46
C THR A 94 10.63 -3.76 5.29
N ILE A 95 11.15 -2.69 5.88
CA ILE A 95 12.59 -2.49 5.99
C ILE A 95 13.10 -3.48 7.05
N PRO A 96 14.00 -4.42 6.70
CA PRO A 96 14.52 -5.38 7.67
C PRO A 96 15.21 -4.66 8.82
N ALA A 97 14.78 -4.93 10.05
CA ALA A 97 15.51 -4.48 11.23
C ALA A 97 16.62 -5.50 11.56
N ALA A 98 17.70 -5.05 12.18
CA ALA A 98 18.79 -5.93 12.60
C ALA A 98 18.25 -7.07 13.49
N GLY A 99 18.59 -8.32 13.15
CA GLY A 99 18.11 -9.51 13.85
C GLY A 99 16.72 -10.00 13.46
N VAL A 100 16.06 -9.37 12.47
CA VAL A 100 14.78 -9.84 11.92
C VAL A 100 15.03 -10.67 10.66
N GLU A 101 14.71 -11.95 10.72
CA GLU A 101 14.91 -12.90 9.61
C GLU A 101 13.82 -12.86 8.53
N VAL A 102 12.65 -12.30 8.86
CA VAL A 102 11.48 -12.31 7.99
C VAL A 102 11.19 -10.90 7.48
N THR A 103 11.19 -10.74 6.17
CA THR A 103 10.68 -9.55 5.49
C THR A 103 9.22 -9.76 5.14
N HIS A 104 8.34 -8.86 5.57
CA HIS A 104 6.94 -8.90 5.16
C HIS A 104 6.74 -8.08 3.89
N LEU A 105 6.06 -8.70 2.92
CA LEU A 105 5.61 -8.09 1.68
C LEU A 105 4.11 -7.86 1.78
N PHE A 106 3.63 -6.72 1.31
CA PHE A 106 2.23 -6.37 1.35
C PHE A 106 1.74 -5.89 0.00
N LYS A 107 0.48 -6.22 -0.28
CA LYS A 107 -0.30 -5.66 -1.38
C LYS A 107 -1.60 -5.11 -0.82
N LEU A 108 -1.80 -3.80 -0.98
CA LEU A 108 -3.03 -3.09 -0.64
C LEU A 108 -3.72 -2.65 -1.92
N PHE A 109 -4.98 -3.03 -2.11
CA PHE A 109 -5.71 -2.77 -3.34
C PHE A 109 -7.20 -2.61 -3.07
N LYS A 110 -7.89 -1.87 -3.95
CA LYS A 110 -9.35 -1.80 -3.92
C LYS A 110 -9.94 -3.04 -4.61
N SER A 111 -10.75 -3.78 -3.88
CA SER A 111 -11.74 -4.73 -4.41
C SER A 111 -13.10 -4.02 -4.49
N LEU A 112 -14.07 -4.55 -5.25
CA LEU A 112 -15.34 -3.89 -5.63
C LEU A 112 -15.83 -2.82 -4.62
N ASP A 113 -16.06 -3.22 -3.36
CA ASP A 113 -16.55 -2.31 -2.31
C ASP A 113 -15.51 -1.97 -1.24
N ASP A 114 -14.42 -2.71 -1.13
CA ASP A 114 -13.55 -2.74 0.06
C ASP A 114 -12.06 -2.66 -0.29
N TRP A 115 -11.27 -1.97 0.55
CA TRP A 115 -9.82 -2.10 0.47
C TRP A 115 -9.37 -3.39 1.11
N ARG A 116 -8.49 -4.12 0.43
CA ARG A 116 -7.94 -5.38 0.90
C ARG A 116 -6.45 -5.30 1.03
N LEU A 117 -5.95 -5.77 2.17
CA LEU A 117 -4.54 -6.03 2.41
C LEU A 117 -4.30 -7.52 2.30
N ILE A 118 -3.25 -7.91 1.58
CA ILE A 118 -2.68 -9.26 1.61
C ILE A 118 -1.23 -9.11 2.05
N GLY A 119 -0.79 -9.97 2.96
CA GLY A 119 0.58 -10.03 3.46
C GLY A 119 1.24 -11.36 3.10
N ALA A 120 2.56 -11.36 2.97
CA ALA A 120 3.37 -12.56 2.86
C ALA A 120 4.69 -12.37 3.64
N GLY A 121 5.08 -13.38 4.40
CA GLY A 121 6.39 -13.42 5.06
C GLY A 121 7.39 -14.15 4.19
N VAL A 122 8.51 -13.50 3.87
CA VAL A 122 9.61 -14.07 3.09
C VAL A 122 10.87 -14.10 3.94
N THR A 123 11.59 -15.21 3.90
CA THR A 123 12.94 -15.35 4.46
C THR A 123 13.93 -15.57 3.32
N PHE A 124 15.22 -15.39 3.58
CA PHE A 124 16.27 -15.69 2.61
C PHE A 124 17.09 -16.89 3.09
N VAL A 125 17.22 -17.91 2.24
CA VAL A 125 18.13 -19.05 2.45
C VAL A 125 19.30 -18.87 1.50
N GLY A 126 20.41 -18.33 2.01
CA GLY A 126 21.43 -17.74 1.15
C GLY A 126 20.87 -16.54 0.38
N ASN A 127 20.97 -16.57 -0.96
CA ASN A 127 20.42 -15.53 -1.83
C ASN A 127 19.04 -15.88 -2.41
N THR A 128 18.44 -16.99 -1.97
CA THR A 128 17.15 -17.44 -2.51
C THR A 128 16.01 -17.02 -1.58
N PRO A 129 15.01 -16.26 -2.05
CA PRO A 129 13.83 -15.95 -1.26
C PRO A 129 12.97 -17.22 -1.10
N ALA A 130 12.59 -17.51 0.14
CA ALA A 130 11.71 -18.60 0.51
C ALA A 130 10.46 -18.05 1.19
N LEU A 131 9.29 -18.44 0.69
CA LEU A 131 8.01 -18.06 1.28
C LEU A 131 7.83 -18.80 2.61
N LYS A 132 7.66 -18.03 3.69
CA LYS A 132 7.46 -18.57 5.04
C LYS A 132 5.98 -18.66 5.40
N ALA A 133 5.19 -17.66 4.99
CA ALA A 133 3.76 -17.62 5.27
C ALA A 133 3.03 -16.72 4.27
N ILE A 134 1.74 -17.01 4.04
CA ILE A 134 0.80 -16.10 3.40
C ILE A 134 -0.23 -15.71 4.46
N GLU A 135 -0.44 -14.41 4.63
CA GLU A 135 -1.39 -13.88 5.60
C GLU A 135 -2.80 -13.84 4.97
N PRO A 136 -3.86 -14.21 5.71
CA PRO A 136 -5.23 -14.06 5.23
C PRO A 136 -5.52 -12.62 4.82
N SER A 137 -6.29 -12.45 3.73
CA SER A 137 -6.70 -11.13 3.30
C SER A 137 -7.53 -10.43 4.38
N ALA A 138 -7.17 -9.20 4.70
CA ALA A 138 -7.88 -8.35 5.66
C ALA A 138 -8.50 -7.14 4.98
N ILE A 139 -9.66 -6.72 5.48
CA ILE A 139 -10.39 -5.55 4.97
C ILE A 139 -9.97 -4.31 5.74
N PHE A 140 -9.71 -3.23 5.01
CA PHE A 140 -9.32 -1.93 5.54
C PHE A 140 -10.28 -0.84 5.07
N ASP A 141 -10.50 0.16 5.91
CA ASP A 141 -11.06 1.45 5.51
C ASP A 141 -9.89 2.39 5.23
N CYS A 142 -9.78 2.83 3.97
CA CYS A 142 -8.71 3.70 3.52
C CYS A 142 -9.25 5.05 3.08
N LYS A 143 -8.66 6.11 3.63
CA LYS A 143 -8.93 7.50 3.30
C LYS A 143 -7.72 8.12 2.66
N ARG A 144 -7.95 8.96 1.66
CA ARG A 144 -6.90 9.75 1.05
C ARG A 144 -7.02 11.20 1.43
N SER A 145 -5.87 11.81 1.67
CA SER A 145 -5.72 13.24 1.69
C SER A 145 -4.94 13.64 0.45
N GLU A 146 -5.49 14.58 -0.31
CA GLU A 146 -4.72 15.31 -1.31
C GLU A 146 -3.86 16.34 -0.56
N MET A 147 -2.58 16.44 -0.90
CA MET A 147 -1.82 17.64 -0.55
C MET A 147 -2.46 18.81 -1.29
N GLY A 148 -3.10 19.70 -0.55
CA GLY A 148 -3.74 20.92 -1.07
C GLY A 148 -2.75 21.95 -1.56
#